data_AF-A0A963XWN8-F1
#
_entry.id   AF-A0A963XWN8-F1
#
_cell.length_a   1.000
_cell.length_b   1.000
_cell.length_c   1.000
_cell.angle_alpha   90.00
_cell.angle_beta   90.00
_cell.angle_gamma   90.00
#
_symmetry.space_group_name_H-M   'P 1'
#
loop_
_entity.id
_entity.type
_entity.pdbx_description
1 polymer ?
#
loop_
_entity_poly.entity_id
_entity_poly.type
_entity_poly.pdbx_seq_one_letter_code
_entity_poly.pdbx_strand_id
1 'polypeptide(L)'
;MSSTTEEIPNILTDGYYVDEGDTAVIDILTKNTAGTLTDPSTLVVKVQPVGGAVTTYTYGTSAQLTKTATGTYVLKHPVTSGDDLHVRTITTGDAGAEPGFIPVRPSNITE
;
A
#
# COMPACT_ATOMS: atom_id res chain seq x y z
N MET A 1 -17.41 -5.05 -43.44
CA MET A 1 -17.19 -6.00 -42.33
C MET A 1 -16.65 -5.17 -41.18
N SER A 2 -17.46 -5.01 -40.14
CA SER A 2 -17.34 -3.97 -39.12
C SER A 2 -16.04 -4.03 -38.33
N SER A 3 -15.35 -2.89 -38.24
CA SER A 3 -14.48 -2.57 -37.10
C SER A 3 -15.36 -2.16 -35.93
N THR A 4 -15.17 -2.79 -34.79
CA THR A 4 -15.36 -2.14 -33.50
C THR A 4 -14.17 -2.54 -32.64
N THR A 5 -13.13 -1.72 -32.70
CA THR A 5 -12.13 -1.67 -31.63
C THR A 5 -12.87 -1.09 -30.44
N GLU A 6 -13.22 -1.92 -29.46
CA GLU A 6 -13.75 -1.46 -28.20
C GLU A 6 -12.59 -0.81 -27.43
N GLU A 7 -12.50 0.50 -27.52
CA GLU A 7 -11.70 1.30 -26.59
C GLU A 7 -12.34 1.15 -25.21
N ILE A 8 -11.76 0.28 -24.37
CA ILE A 8 -12.15 0.19 -22.97
C ILE A 8 -11.80 1.54 -22.34
N PRO A 9 -12.80 2.30 -21.83
CA PRO A 9 -12.59 3.66 -21.40
C PRO A 9 -11.62 3.74 -20.23
N ASN A 10 -10.60 4.56 -20.42
CA ASN A 10 -9.65 5.05 -19.46
C ASN A 10 -10.34 5.64 -18.21
N ILE A 11 -10.41 4.89 -17.11
CA ILE A 11 -10.72 5.44 -15.79
C ILE A 11 -9.39 5.74 -15.09
N LEU A 12 -8.95 6.99 -15.22
CA LEU A 12 -7.89 7.55 -14.40
C LEU A 12 -8.52 8.33 -13.23
N THR A 13 -8.19 7.90 -12.02
CA THR A 13 -7.97 8.69 -10.78
C THR A 13 -9.13 9.52 -10.20
N ASP A 14 -9.73 9.02 -9.10
CA ASP A 14 -10.11 9.82 -7.92
C ASP A 14 -10.27 8.90 -6.68
N GLY A 15 -9.40 9.07 -5.68
CA GLY A 15 -9.33 8.27 -4.45
C GLY A 15 -8.62 6.91 -4.61
N TYR A 16 -7.55 6.67 -3.85
CA TYR A 16 -6.88 5.36 -3.78
C TYR A 16 -7.79 4.35 -3.07
N TYR A 17 -8.81 3.89 -3.77
CA TYR A 17 -9.61 2.75 -3.35
C TYR A 17 -9.01 1.50 -3.97
N VAL A 18 -8.74 0.50 -3.14
CA VAL A 18 -8.33 -0.83 -3.59
C VAL A 18 -9.57 -1.71 -3.57
N ASP A 19 -9.80 -2.49 -4.63
CA ASP A 19 -10.92 -3.41 -4.69
C ASP A 19 -10.56 -4.75 -4.02
N GLU A 20 -11.55 -5.46 -3.47
CA GLU A 20 -11.33 -6.81 -2.94
C GLU A 20 -10.82 -7.74 -4.05
N GLY A 21 -9.74 -8.48 -3.75
CA GLY A 21 -9.05 -9.34 -4.72
C GLY A 21 -7.86 -8.66 -5.40
N ASP A 22 -7.72 -7.34 -5.30
CA ASP A 22 -6.57 -6.60 -5.83
C ASP A 22 -5.40 -6.52 -4.83
N THR A 23 -4.28 -6.00 -5.33
CA THR A 23 -3.10 -5.73 -4.50
C THR A 23 -3.05 -4.25 -4.13
N ALA A 24 -3.17 -3.95 -2.85
CA ALA A 24 -2.90 -2.62 -2.31
C ALA A 24 -1.40 -2.31 -2.43
N VAL A 25 -1.09 -1.24 -3.13
CA VAL A 25 0.27 -0.70 -3.24
C VAL A 25 0.41 0.46 -2.27
N ILE A 26 1.35 0.35 -1.35
CA ILE A 26 1.57 1.30 -0.27
C ILE A 26 2.96 1.89 -0.44
N ASP A 27 3.01 3.15 -0.87
CA ASP A 27 4.25 3.93 -0.96
C ASP A 27 4.64 4.48 0.42
N ILE A 28 5.89 4.22 0.79
CA ILE A 28 6.44 4.57 2.09
C ILE A 28 7.68 5.44 1.87
N LEU A 29 7.65 6.63 2.44
CA LEU A 29 8.78 7.55 2.43
C LEU A 29 9.37 7.65 3.84
N THR A 30 10.66 7.38 3.94
CA THR A 30 11.40 7.50 5.19
C THR A 30 12.37 8.68 5.07
N LYS A 31 12.21 9.65 5.98
CA LYS A 31 13.02 10.86 6.04
C LYS A 31 13.74 10.90 7.38
N ASN A 32 14.87 11.60 7.42
CA ASN A 32 15.51 11.98 8.68
C ASN A 32 14.82 13.21 9.27
N THR A 33 15.26 13.60 10.47
CA THR A 33 14.81 14.83 11.17
C THR A 33 15.03 16.12 10.39
N ALA A 34 15.90 16.11 9.38
CA ALA A 34 16.12 17.24 8.47
C ALA A 34 15.21 17.21 7.22
N GLY A 35 14.33 16.22 7.09
CA GLY A 35 13.40 16.05 5.96
C GLY A 35 14.02 15.40 4.72
N THR A 36 15.27 14.95 4.78
CA THR A 36 15.96 14.27 3.68
C THR A 36 15.61 12.79 3.65
N LEU A 37 15.34 12.24 2.46
CA LEU A 37 15.11 10.82 2.29
C LEU A 37 16.35 10.02 2.70
N THR A 38 16.17 9.12 3.66
CA THR A 38 17.23 8.24 4.15
C THR A 38 16.65 6.87 4.43
N ASP A 39 17.46 5.84 4.26
CA ASP A 39 17.08 4.48 4.64
C ASP A 39 17.15 4.33 6.17
N PRO A 40 16.08 3.85 6.83
CA PRO A 40 16.13 3.51 8.24
C PRO A 40 16.91 2.20 8.44
N SER A 41 17.44 1.98 9.64
CA SER A 41 18.07 0.69 9.98
C SER A 41 17.06 -0.46 10.10
N THR A 42 15.82 -0.13 10.45
CA THR A 42 14.69 -1.04 10.58
C THR A 42 13.46 -0.37 9.99
N LEU A 43 12.76 -1.07 9.10
CA LEU A 43 11.46 -0.68 8.57
C LEU A 43 10.48 -1.85 8.76
N VAL A 44 9.41 -1.59 9.52
CA VAL A 44 8.32 -2.52 9.75
C VAL A 44 7.01 -1.83 9.37
N VAL A 45 6.19 -2.50 8.58
CA VAL A 45 4.88 -2.01 8.17
C VAL A 45 3.83 -2.97 8.67
N LYS A 46 2.85 -2.47 9.41
CA LYS A 46 1.71 -3.25 9.88
C LYS A 46 0.49 -2.84 9.07
N VAL A 47 -0.17 -3.81 8.46
CA VAL A 47 -1.42 -3.62 7.73
C VAL A 47 -2.49 -4.42 8.45
N GLN A 48 -3.58 -3.76 8.80
CA GLN A 48 -4.70 -4.37 9.51
C GLN A 48 -6.01 -3.99 8.81
N PRO A 49 -6.79 -4.96 8.31
CA PRO A 49 -8.16 -4.71 7.88
C PRO A 49 -9.04 -4.30 9.07
N VAL A 50 -10.08 -3.49 8.85
CA VAL A 50 -11.07 -3.17 9.89
C VAL A 50 -11.73 -4.47 10.36
N GLY A 51 -11.43 -4.90 11.59
CA GLY A 51 -11.91 -6.17 12.16
C GLY A 51 -11.05 -7.41 11.84
N GLY A 52 -10.02 -7.27 11.02
CA GLY A 52 -9.09 -8.35 10.65
C GLY A 52 -7.87 -8.49 11.55
N ALA A 53 -7.05 -9.52 11.27
CA ALA A 53 -5.77 -9.73 11.92
C ALA A 53 -4.69 -8.75 11.39
N VAL A 54 -3.75 -8.37 12.26
CA VAL A 54 -2.62 -7.53 11.87
C VAL A 54 -1.61 -8.36 11.08
N THR A 55 -1.34 -7.96 9.84
CA THR A 55 -0.23 -8.47 9.05
C THR A 55 0.99 -7.58 9.25
N THR A 56 2.14 -8.17 9.58
CA THR A 56 3.39 -7.43 9.79
C THR A 56 4.39 -7.76 8.69
N TYR A 57 4.90 -6.74 8.04
CA TYR A 57 5.92 -6.80 7.01
C TYR A 57 7.21 -6.16 7.51
N THR A 58 8.33 -6.86 7.39
CA THR A 58 9.64 -6.35 7.81
C THR A 58 10.56 -6.27 6.61
N TYR A 59 11.18 -5.11 6.40
CA TYR A 59 12.08 -4.92 5.27
C TYR A 59 13.29 -5.84 5.39
N GLY A 60 13.67 -6.47 4.27
CA GLY A 60 14.74 -7.49 4.22
C GLY A 60 14.31 -8.88 4.69
N THR A 61 13.08 -9.06 5.16
CA THR A 61 12.51 -10.38 5.52
C THR A 61 11.29 -10.71 4.66
N SER A 62 10.37 -9.75 4.52
CA SER A 62 9.15 -9.91 3.72
C SER A 62 9.40 -9.52 2.26
N ALA A 63 9.17 -10.44 1.33
CA ALA A 63 9.36 -10.19 -0.11
C ALA A 63 8.43 -9.10 -0.68
N GLN A 64 7.31 -8.86 -0.02
CA GLN A 64 6.31 -7.86 -0.39
C GLN A 64 6.75 -6.43 -0.12
N LEU A 65 7.71 -6.22 0.78
CA LEU A 65 8.22 -4.91 1.15
C LEU A 65 9.57 -4.70 0.47
N THR A 66 9.54 -3.98 -0.65
CA THR A 66 10.71 -3.75 -1.50
C THR A 66 11.15 -2.30 -1.44
N LYS A 67 12.47 -2.08 -1.53
CA LYS A 67 13.03 -0.74 -1.67
C LYS A 67 13.09 -0.36 -3.15
N THR A 68 12.56 0.82 -3.48
CA THR A 68 12.58 1.34 -4.85
C THR A 68 13.68 2.39 -5.03
N ALA A 69 13.91 3.22 -4.01
CA ALA A 69 14.98 4.21 -3.98
C ALA A 69 15.42 4.46 -2.53
N THR A 70 16.50 5.23 -2.33
CA THR A 70 16.92 5.63 -0.98
C THR A 70 15.79 6.34 -0.25
N GLY A 71 15.38 5.81 0.90
CA GLY A 71 14.27 6.31 1.67
C GLY A 71 12.89 6.13 1.04
N THR A 72 12.76 5.30 -0.01
CA THR A 72 11.49 5.03 -0.69
C THR A 72 11.27 3.52 -0.80
N TYR A 73 10.17 3.07 -0.23
CA TYR A 73 9.79 1.67 -0.16
C TYR A 73 8.37 1.49 -0.67
N VAL A 74 8.11 0.33 -1.25
CA VAL A 74 6.79 -0.08 -1.73
C VAL A 74 6.42 -1.37 -1.04
N LEU A 75 5.28 -1.38 -0.35
CA LEU A 75 4.65 -2.58 0.15
C LEU A 75 3.50 -2.99 -0.77
N LYS A 76 3.50 -4.25 -1.20
CA LYS A 76 2.40 -4.87 -1.94
C LYS A 76 1.61 -5.78 -0.99
N HIS A 77 0.46 -5.32 -0.54
CA HIS A 77 -0.42 -6.10 0.33
C HIS A 77 -1.60 -6.67 -0.48
N PRO A 78 -1.79 -8.01 -0.52
CA PRO A 78 -2.96 -8.59 -1.16
C PRO A 78 -4.21 -8.29 -0.32
N VAL A 79 -5.23 -7.68 -0.93
CA VAL A 79 -6.50 -7.35 -0.27
C VAL A 79 -7.45 -8.52 -0.45
N THR A 80 -7.61 -9.30 0.62
CA THR A 80 -8.44 -10.52 0.59
C THR A 80 -9.83 -10.33 1.16
N SER A 81 -10.15 -9.13 1.65
CA SER A 81 -11.50 -8.76 2.11
C SER A 81 -11.77 -7.30 1.77
N GLY A 82 -13.04 -6.95 1.51
CA GLY A 82 -13.48 -5.59 1.21
C GLY A 82 -13.44 -4.60 2.39
N ASP A 83 -12.68 -4.88 3.44
CA ASP A 83 -12.57 -4.04 4.63
C ASP A 83 -11.46 -3.00 4.47
N ASP A 84 -11.69 -1.79 4.97
CA ASP A 84 -10.69 -0.72 4.95
C ASP A 84 -9.38 -1.15 5.63
N LEU A 85 -8.24 -0.68 5.10
CA LEU A 85 -6.93 -1.04 5.63
C LEU A 85 -6.35 0.10 6.47
N HIS A 86 -6.03 -0.23 7.72
CA HIS A 86 -5.22 0.59 8.59
C HIS A 86 -3.75 0.21 8.41
N VAL A 87 -2.94 1.18 8.01
CA VAL A 87 -1.51 0.98 7.77
C VAL A 87 -0.72 1.77 8.81
N ARG A 88 0.23 1.10 9.47
CA ARG A 88 1.16 1.75 10.38
C ARG A 88 2.59 1.42 10.02
N THR A 89 3.38 2.45 9.79
CA THR A 89 4.80 2.32 9.51
C THR A 89 5.61 2.61 10.77
N ILE A 90 6.58 1.74 11.06
CA ILE A 90 7.46 1.81 12.21
C ILE A 90 8.89 1.80 11.67
N THR A 91 9.63 2.87 11.93
CA THR A 91 11.02 3.04 11.52
C THR A 91 11.90 3.35 12.72
N THR A 92 13.15 2.89 12.69
CA THR A 92 14.18 3.33 13.65
C THR A 92 14.81 4.64 13.18
N GLY A 93 14.91 5.61 14.09
CA GLY A 93 15.58 6.90 13.84
C GLY A 93 14.66 8.09 13.56
N ASP A 94 13.35 7.88 13.44
CA ASP A 94 12.37 8.97 13.30
C ASP A 94 11.08 8.63 14.06
N ALA A 95 10.35 9.65 14.52
CA ALA A 95 9.13 9.48 15.29
C ALA A 95 8.11 8.71 14.44
N GLY A 96 7.66 7.54 14.94
CA GLY A 96 6.83 6.60 14.19
C GLY A 96 5.73 7.31 13.39
N ALA A 97 5.72 7.08 12.08
CA ALA A 97 4.78 7.71 11.17
C ALA A 97 3.34 7.49 11.65
N GLU A 98 2.53 8.55 11.59
CA GLU A 98 1.11 8.49 11.91
C GLU A 98 0.43 7.37 11.08
N PRO A 99 -0.54 6.65 11.66
CA PRO A 99 -1.23 5.59 10.95
C PRO A 99 -1.92 6.17 9.70
N GLY A 100 -1.60 5.61 8.54
CA GLY A 100 -2.27 5.89 7.27
C GLY A 100 -3.55 5.06 7.13
N PHE A 101 -4.52 5.61 6.43
CA PHE A 101 -5.79 4.97 6.13
C PHE A 101 -5.90 4.76 4.61
N ILE A 102 -6.25 3.54 4.20
CA ILE A 102 -6.53 3.20 2.80
C ILE A 102 -7.95 2.65 2.74
N PRO A 103 -8.89 3.39 2.12
CA PRO A 103 -10.24 2.88 1.96
C PRO A 103 -10.25 1.72 0.96
N VAL A 104 -10.99 0.66 1.27
CA VAL A 104 -11.18 -0.51 0.38
C VAL A 104 -12.61 -0.52 -0.09
N ARG A 105 -12.82 -0.83 -1.38
CA ARG A 105 -14.17 -1.00 -1.93
C ARG A 105 -14.46 -2.49 -2.18
N PRO A 106 -15.71 -2.92 -2.00
CA PRO A 106 -16.12 -4.25 -2.44
C PRO A 106 -15.95 -4.34 -3.97
N SER A 107 -15.46 -5.50 -4.44
CA SER A 107 -15.26 -5.72 -5.87
C SER A 107 -16.56 -5.50 -6.63
N ASN A 108 -16.53 -4.64 -7.66
CA ASN A 108 -17.69 -4.32 -8.47
C ASN A 108 -17.77 -5.13 -9.78
N ILE A 109 -16.87 -6.08 -9.99
CA ILE A 109 -16.96 -7.06 -11.09
C ILE A 109 -17.92 -8.16 -10.62
N THR A 110 -19.19 -8.01 -10.98
CA THR A 110 -20.16 -9.12 -10.92
C THR A 110 -19.96 -9.94 -12.20
N GLU A 111 -19.69 -11.24 -12.10
CA GLU A 111 -19.75 -12.15 -13.26
C GLU A 111 -21.13 -12.12 -13.95
#